data_AF-A0ABD5QTB1-F1
#
_entry.id   AF-A0ABD5QTB1-F1
#
_cell.length_a   1.000
_cell.length_b   1.000
_cell.length_c   1.000
_cell.angle_alpha   90.00
_cell.angle_beta   90.00
_cell.angle_gamma   90.00
#
_symmetry.space_group_name_H-M   'P 1'
#
loop_
_entity.id
_entity.type
_entity.pdbx_description
1 polymer ?
#
loop_
_entity_poly.entity_id
_entity_poly.type
_entity_poly.pdbx_seq_one_letter_code
_entity_poly.pdbx_strand_id
1 'polypeptide(L)' 'MSTQYRVVDRVERETAELLAKTDAILAHADDETYVLEEVDDVE' A
#
# COMPACT_ATOMS: atom_id res chain seq x y z
N MET A 1 12.68 0.86 -16.33
CA MET A 1 12.19 1.62 -15.17
C MET A 1 11.56 0.61 -14.25
N SER A 2 12.12 0.46 -13.04
CA SER A 2 11.59 -0.47 -12.04
C SER A 2 10.53 0.26 -11.26
N THR A 3 9.30 -0.23 -11.26
CA THR A 3 8.23 0.34 -10.43
C THR A 3 8.59 0.14 -8.96
N GLN A 4 8.81 1.23 -8.25
CA GLN A 4 9.12 1.22 -6.83
C GLN A 4 7.87 1.56 -6.04
N TYR A 5 7.72 0.93 -4.88
CA TYR A 5 6.61 1.18 -3.98
C TYR A 5 7.14 1.58 -2.61
N ARG A 6 6.57 2.64 -2.04
CA ARG A 6 6.85 3.08 -0.68
C ARG A 6 5.64 2.83 0.20
N VAL A 7 5.89 2.32 1.40
CA VAL A 7 4.86 2.28 2.46
C VAL A 7 4.58 3.70 2.92
N VAL A 8 3.35 4.15 2.73
CA VAL A 8 2.88 5.48 3.17
C VAL A 8 2.11 5.40 4.48
N ASP A 9 1.42 4.29 4.73
CA ASP A 9 0.62 4.11 5.95
C ASP A 9 0.50 2.62 6.35
N ARG A 10 0.16 2.37 7.61
CA ARG A 10 -0.09 1.02 8.15
C ARG A 10 -1.48 1.02 8.78
N VAL A 11 -2.31 0.09 8.32
CA VAL A 11 -3.69 -0.06 8.74
C VAL A 11 -3.97 -1.46 9.26
N GLU A 12 -4.96 -1.58 10.14
CA GLU A 12 -5.50 -2.86 10.54
C GLU A 12 -6.26 -3.51 9.39
N ARG A 13 -6.38 -4.85 9.43
CA ARG A 13 -7.02 -5.64 8.37
C ARG A 13 -8.43 -5.17 8.04
N GLU A 14 -9.23 -4.83 9.04
CA GLU A 14 -10.60 -4.34 8.85
C GLU A 14 -10.63 -3.03 8.04
N THR A 15 -9.66 -2.14 8.29
CA THR A 15 -9.52 -0.88 7.54
C THR A 15 -8.98 -1.12 6.14
N ALA A 16 -8.08 -2.10 5.96
CA ALA A 16 -7.62 -2.53 4.65
C ALA A 16 -8.76 -3.03 3.75
N GLU A 17 -9.76 -3.72 4.29
CA GLU A 17 -10.93 -4.17 3.52
C GLU A 17 -11.78 -3.01 3.00
N LEU A 18 -11.77 -1.86 3.69
CA LEU A 18 -12.42 -0.63 3.23
C LEU A 18 -11.58 0.05 2.15
N LEU A 19 -10.26 0.13 2.34
CA LEU A 19 -9.31 0.67 1.36
C LEU A 19 -9.23 -0.16 0.07
N ALA A 20 -9.41 -1.48 0.15
CA ALA A 20 -9.43 -2.37 -1.00
C ALA A 20 -10.60 -2.08 -1.96
N LYS A 21 -11.61 -1.32 -1.52
CA LYS A 21 -12.72 -0.84 -2.36
C LYS A 21 -12.36 0.45 -3.12
N THR A 22 -11.17 0.98 -2.91
CA THR A 22 -10.62 2.17 -3.57
C THR A 22 -9.41 1.80 -4.42
N ASP A 23 -8.87 2.75 -5.17
CA ASP A 23 -7.63 2.61 -5.96
C ASP A 23 -6.34 2.55 -5.10
N ALA A 24 -6.44 2.11 -3.84
CA ALA A 24 -5.28 1.98 -2.96
C ALA A 24 -4.51 0.69 -3.26
N ILE A 25 -3.19 0.77 -3.33
CA ILE A 25 -2.32 -0.40 -3.42
C ILE A 25 -2.05 -0.89 -1.99
N LEU A 26 -2.38 -2.15 -1.70
CA LEU A 26 -2.24 -2.72 -0.36
C LEU A 26 -1.26 -3.89 -0.37
N ALA A 27 -0.39 -3.93 0.63
CA ALA A 27 0.49 -5.07 0.91
C ALA A 27 0.17 -5.66 2.28
N HIS A 28 0.03 -6.99 2.33
CA HIS A 28 -0.23 -7.71 3.57
C HIS A 28 1.05 -8.38 4.03
N ALA A 29 1.45 -8.15 5.28
CA ALA A 29 2.53 -8.90 5.93
C ALA A 29 2.08 -9.37 7.32
N ASP A 30 2.12 -10.68 7.52
CA ASP A 30 1.67 -11.35 8.74
C ASP A 30 0.25 -10.89 9.15
N ASP A 31 0.14 -10.11 10.22
CA ASP A 31 -1.12 -9.60 10.78
C ASP A 31 -1.40 -8.13 10.42
N GLU A 32 -0.58 -7.53 9.57
CA GLU A 32 -0.62 -6.10 9.25
C GLU A 32 -0.89 -5.85 7.78
N THR A 33 -1.51 -4.70 7.49
CA THR A 33 -1.65 -4.22 6.13
C THR A 33 -1.02 -2.85 5.95
N TYR A 34 -0.29 -2.69 4.86
CA TYR A 34 0.40 -1.47 4.49
C TYR A 34 -0.23 -0.88 3.24
N VAL A 35 -0.42 0.43 3.26
CA VAL A 35 -0.80 1.20 2.09
C VAL A 35 0.48 1.59 1.36
N LEU A 36 0.53 1.27 0.08
CA LEU A 36 1.65 1.53 -0.81
C LEU A 36 1.32 2.67 -1.76
N GLU A 37 2.31 3.50 -2.02
CA GLU A 37 2.28 4.51 -3.08
C GLU A 37 3.39 4.17 -4.10
N GLU A 38 3.04 4.24 -5.38
CA GLU A 38 3.99 4.10 -6.47
C GLU A 38 4.87 5.36 -6.50
N VAL A 39 6.17 5.17 -6.34
CA VAL A 39 7.12 6.26 -6.48
C VAL A 39 7.77 6.14 -7.85
N ASP A 40 7.49 7.14 -8.69
CA ASP A 40 8.22 7.31 -9.94
C ASP A 40 9.63 7.78 -9.57
N ASP A 41 10.63 6.97 -9.92
CA ASP A 41 12.04 7.28 -9.78
C ASP A 41 12.37 8.37 -10.82
N VAL A 42 11.87 9.59 -10.58
CA VAL A 42 12.16 10.76 -11.41
C VAL A 42 13.51 11.34 -10.97
N GLU A 43 14.54 11.00 -11.74
CA GLU A 43 15.87 11.64 -11.68
C GLU A 43 15.83 13.16 -11.94
#